data_AF-A0A7Z9VEF1-F1
#
_entry.id   AF-A0A7Z9VEF1-F1
#
_cell.length_a   1.000
_cell.length_b   1.000
_cell.length_c   1.000
_cell.angle_alpha   90.00
_cell.angle_beta   90.00
_cell.angle_gamma   90.00
#
_symmetry.space_group_name_H-M   'P 1'
#
loop_
_entity.id
_entity.type
_entity.pdbx_description
1 polymer ?
#
loop_
_entity_poly.entity_id
_entity_poly.type
_entity_poly.pdbx_seq_one_letter_code
_entity_poly.pdbx_strand_id
1 'polypeptide(L)'
;MSETIENLFQEERSFPPPEKLARSANAQPEIYESAAADPHAFWVEEAQKLSWKSPWKQVLDDSEAPIYRWFVGGKLNVTES
;
A
#
# COMPACT_ATOMS: atom_id res chain seq x y z
N MET A 1 -11.61 41.77 5.90
CA MET A 1 -10.52 40.79 5.98
C MET A 1 -11.11 39.49 6.53
N SER A 2 -11.76 38.66 5.69
CA SER A 2 -12.28 37.33 6.14
C SER A 2 -12.61 36.39 4.97
N GLU A 3 -13.12 36.91 3.85
CA GLU A 3 -13.61 36.08 2.73
C GLU A 3 -12.58 35.08 2.17
N THR A 4 -11.30 35.46 2.06
CA THR A 4 -10.26 34.58 1.52
C THR A 4 -9.97 33.39 2.44
N ILE A 5 -10.05 33.57 3.76
CA ILE A 5 -9.84 32.49 4.74
C ILE A 5 -11.10 31.60 4.83
N GLU A 6 -12.29 32.19 4.71
CA GLU A 6 -13.56 31.45 4.65
C GLU A 6 -13.67 30.56 3.39
N ASN A 7 -13.16 31.02 2.24
CA ASN A 7 -13.14 30.24 0.99
C ASN A 7 -12.20 29.02 1.07
N LEU A 8 -11.07 29.14 1.78
CA LEU A 8 -10.15 28.03 2.05
C LEU A 8 -10.79 26.92 2.90
N PHE A 9 -11.81 27.26 3.70
CA PHE A 9 -12.50 26.31 4.58
C PHE A 9 -13.52 25.42 3.86
N GLN A 10 -13.84 25.70 2.59
CA GLN A 10 -14.81 24.95 1.77
C GLN A 10 -14.22 24.55 0.40
N GLU A 11 -12.94 24.18 0.36
CA GLU A 11 -12.32 23.78 -0.90
C GLU A 11 -12.56 22.29 -1.20
N GLU A 12 -13.67 21.98 -1.87
CA GLU A 12 -14.01 20.65 -2.40
C GLU A 12 -13.44 20.38 -3.81
N ARG A 13 -12.52 21.24 -4.29
CA ARG A 13 -11.98 21.11 -5.64
C ARG A 13 -11.11 19.85 -5.74
N SER A 14 -11.50 18.94 -6.64
CA SER A 14 -10.70 17.79 -7.02
C SER A 14 -10.02 18.04 -8.37
N PHE A 15 -8.75 17.66 -8.46
CA PHE A 15 -7.96 17.77 -9.68
C PHE A 15 -7.51 16.37 -10.09
N PRO A 16 -8.15 15.73 -11.09
CA PRO A 16 -7.78 14.40 -11.49
C PRO A 16 -6.38 14.38 -12.12
N PRO A 17 -5.63 13.27 -11.97
CA PRO A 17 -4.35 13.12 -12.65
C PRO A 17 -4.54 13.13 -14.18
N PRO A 18 -3.55 13.61 -14.96
CA PRO A 18 -3.59 13.49 -16.41
C PRO A 18 -3.74 12.02 -16.84
N GLU A 19 -4.53 11.76 -17.89
CA GLU A 19 -4.87 10.39 -18.30
C GLU A 19 -3.65 9.49 -18.53
N LYS A 20 -2.59 10.03 -19.15
CA LYS A 20 -1.37 9.27 -19.42
C LYS A 20 -0.73 8.78 -18.11
N LEU A 21 -0.74 9.60 -17.07
CA LEU A 21 -0.19 9.26 -15.77
C LEU A 21 -1.06 8.21 -15.07
N ALA A 22 -2.38 8.37 -15.11
CA ALA A 22 -3.32 7.42 -14.51
C ALA A 22 -3.18 6.02 -15.14
N ARG A 23 -3.10 5.95 -16.48
CA ARG A 23 -2.94 4.67 -17.21
C ARG A 23 -1.63 3.96 -16.91
N SER A 24 -0.57 4.69 -16.57
CA SER A 24 0.75 4.12 -16.26
C SER A 24 1.03 4.05 -14.75
N ALA A 25 0.02 4.22 -13.90
CA ALA A 25 0.20 4.13 -12.46
C ALA A 25 0.54 2.69 -12.06
N ASN A 26 1.48 2.55 -11.12
CA ASN A 26 1.90 1.25 -10.59
C ASN A 26 0.76 0.49 -9.91
N ALA A 27 -0.22 1.22 -9.36
CA ALA A 27 -1.43 0.69 -8.76
C ALA A 27 -2.65 1.27 -9.48
N GLN A 28 -3.56 0.40 -9.87
CA GLN A 28 -4.85 0.77 -10.46
C GLN A 28 -5.95 0.71 -9.39
N PRO A 29 -7.09 1.40 -9.54
CA PRO A 29 -8.13 1.50 -8.51
C PRO A 29 -8.65 0.14 -8.00
N GLU A 30 -8.62 -0.89 -8.84
CA GLU A 30 -9.07 -2.25 -8.52
C GLU A 30 -8.22 -2.90 -7.42
N ILE A 31 -7.01 -2.37 -7.15
CA ILE A 31 -6.13 -2.85 -6.07
C ILE A 31 -6.82 -2.80 -4.71
N TYR A 32 -7.71 -1.82 -4.48
CA TYR A 32 -8.43 -1.68 -3.22
C TYR A 32 -9.45 -2.79 -3.02
N GLU A 33 -10.15 -3.18 -4.09
CA GLU A 33 -11.11 -4.29 -4.05
C GLU A 33 -10.39 -5.61 -3.79
N SER A 34 -9.28 -5.85 -4.51
CA SER A 34 -8.44 -7.04 -4.31
C SER A 34 -7.86 -7.12 -2.88
N ALA A 35 -7.34 -6.00 -2.37
CA ALA A 35 -6.79 -5.94 -1.01
C ALA A 35 -7.86 -6.13 0.08
N ALA A 36 -9.08 -5.65 -0.15
CA ALA A 36 -10.19 -5.82 0.79
C ALA A 36 -10.77 -7.24 0.78
N ALA A 37 -10.78 -7.91 -0.38
CA ALA A 37 -11.34 -9.25 -0.53
C ALA A 37 -10.53 -10.31 0.24
N ASP A 38 -9.20 -10.28 0.15
CA ASP A 38 -8.30 -11.10 0.97
C ASP A 38 -6.99 -10.35 1.26
N PRO A 39 -6.90 -9.66 2.41
CA PRO A 39 -5.71 -8.90 2.77
C PRO A 39 -4.43 -9.75 2.86
N HIS A 40 -4.54 -11.02 3.26
CA HIS A 40 -3.38 -11.89 3.42
C HIS A 40 -2.85 -12.33 2.07
N ALA A 41 -3.73 -12.79 1.17
CA ALA A 41 -3.34 -13.15 -0.18
C ALA A 41 -2.77 -11.95 -0.95
N PHE A 42 -3.38 -10.77 -0.79
CA PHE A 42 -2.87 -9.53 -1.37
C PHE A 42 -1.42 -9.24 -0.93
N TRP A 43 -1.15 -9.25 0.37
CA TRP A 43 0.20 -8.98 0.86
C TRP A 43 1.21 -10.07 0.50
N VAL A 44 0.77 -11.33 0.32
CA VAL A 44 1.63 -12.39 -0.25
C VAL A 44 2.06 -12.03 -1.67
N GLU A 45 1.11 -11.65 -2.53
CA GLU A 45 1.40 -11.30 -3.93
C GLU A 45 2.32 -10.07 -4.03
N GLU A 46 2.04 -9.02 -3.26
CA GLU A 46 2.88 -7.82 -3.25
C GLU A 46 4.29 -8.10 -2.73
N ALA A 47 4.42 -8.91 -1.68
CA ALA A 47 5.73 -9.25 -1.12
C ALA A 47 6.57 -10.12 -2.06
N GLN A 48 5.96 -10.95 -2.91
CA GLN A 48 6.68 -11.76 -3.90
C GLN A 48 7.40 -10.91 -4.96
N LYS A 49 7.04 -9.64 -5.13
CA LYS A 49 7.70 -8.71 -6.05
C LYS A 49 9.09 -8.26 -5.56
N LEU A 50 9.42 -8.50 -4.29
CA LEU A 50 10.71 -8.14 -3.70
C LEU A 50 11.75 -9.27 -3.86
N SER A 51 13.03 -8.90 -3.82
CA SER A 51 14.14 -9.85 -3.84
C SER A 51 14.40 -10.45 -2.45
N TRP A 52 13.89 -11.65 -2.22
CA TRP A 52 14.11 -12.39 -0.96
C TRP A 52 15.32 -13.31 -1.06
N LYS A 53 16.25 -13.20 -0.12
CA LYS A 53 17.32 -14.21 0.09
C LYS A 53 16.74 -15.52 0.61
N SER A 54 15.72 -15.42 1.44
CA SER A 54 14.97 -16.57 1.96
C SER A 54 13.50 -16.16 2.10
N PRO A 55 12.57 -16.95 1.55
CA PRO A 55 11.14 -16.65 1.66
C PRO A 55 10.67 -16.77 3.11
N TRP A 56 9.61 -16.03 3.44
CA TRP A 56 8.97 -16.10 4.74
C TRP A 56 8.24 -17.43 4.94
N LYS A 57 7.97 -17.77 6.20
CA LYS A 57 7.19 -18.96 6.60
C LYS A 57 5.77 -18.63 7.00
N GLN A 58 5.53 -17.40 7.46
CA GLN A 58 4.24 -16.92 7.91
C GLN A 58 4.09 -15.46 7.50
N VAL A 59 2.93 -15.10 6.96
CA VAL A 59 2.66 -13.76 6.41
C VAL A 59 2.47 -12.75 7.53
N LEU A 60 1.64 -13.08 8.50
CA LEU A 60 1.35 -12.26 9.67
C LEU A 60 1.32 -13.14 10.92
N ASP A 61 2.07 -12.74 11.94
CA ASP A 61 1.96 -13.23 13.30
C ASP A 61 1.40 -12.10 14.16
N ASP A 62 0.16 -12.29 14.60
CA ASP A 62 -0.64 -11.40 15.44
C ASP A 62 -0.85 -11.96 16.86
N SER A 63 -0.18 -13.06 17.20
CA SER A 63 -0.35 -13.76 18.48
C SER A 63 0.03 -12.92 19.71
N GLU A 64 0.86 -11.89 19.51
CA GLU A 64 1.31 -10.95 20.54
C GLU A 64 0.75 -9.53 20.34
N ALA A 65 -0.43 -9.40 19.74
CA ALA A 65 -1.09 -8.11 19.55
C ALA A 65 -1.04 -7.25 20.84
N PRO A 66 -0.65 -5.96 20.75
CA PRO A 66 -0.51 -5.14 19.55
C PRO A 66 0.87 -5.20 18.86
N ILE A 67 1.74 -6.15 19.21
CA ILE A 67 3.02 -6.38 18.53
C ILE A 67 2.79 -7.34 17.36
N TYR A 68 2.69 -6.78 16.16
CA TYR A 68 2.50 -7.55 14.91
C TYR A 68 3.84 -7.81 14.23
N ARG A 69 4.03 -9.01 13.69
CA ARG A 69 5.20 -9.36 12.87
C ARG A 69 4.75 -9.80 11.48
N TRP A 70 5.30 -9.16 10.46
CA TRP A 70 5.02 -9.49 9.06
C TRP A 70 6.18 -10.26 8.44
N PHE A 71 5.85 -11.19 7.54
CA PHE A 71 6.78 -12.01 6.75
C PHE A 71 7.82 -12.74 7.62
N VAL A 72 7.34 -13.39 8.69
CA VAL A 72 8.16 -14.04 9.71
C VAL A 72 9.05 -15.12 9.09
N GLY A 73 10.34 -15.06 9.43
CA GLY A 73 11.37 -15.95 8.90
C GLY A 73 11.94 -15.54 7.54
N GLY A 74 11.35 -14.54 6.88
CA GLY A 74 11.86 -13.99 5.63
C GLY A 74 13.17 -13.23 5.83
N LYS A 75 14.06 -13.30 4.84
CA LYS A 75 15.33 -12.56 4.83
C LYS A 75 15.50 -11.86 3.50
N LEU A 76 15.82 -10.58 3.55
CA LEU A 76 16.13 -9.76 2.37
C LEU A 76 17.20 -8.73 2.71
N ASN A 77 17.69 -8.04 1.70
CA ASN A 77 18.50 -6.83 1.84
C ASN A 77 17.92 -5.76 0.93
N VAL A 78 17.65 -4.57 1.47
CA VAL A 78 16.99 -3.46 0.76
C VAL A 78 17.82 -2.97 -0.43
N THR A 79 19.15 -3.11 -0.38
CA THR A 79 20.04 -2.68 -1.46
C THR A 79 20.31 -3.78 -2.49
N GLU A 80 19.75 -4.98 -2.32
CA GLU A 80 19.91 -6.06 -3.29
C GLU A 80 18.76 -6.02 -4.27
N SER A 81 19.08 -5.54 -5.48
CA SER A 81 18.19 -5.38 -6.62
C SER A 81 18.99 -5.36 -7.91
#